data_AF-A0A4Q3EUZ6-F1
#
_entry.id   AF-A0A4Q3EUZ6-F1
#
_cell.length_a   1.000
_cell.length_b   1.000
_cell.length_c   1.000
_cell.angle_alpha   90.00
_cell.angle_beta   90.00
_cell.angle_gamma   90.00
#
_symmetry.space_group_name_H-M   'P 1'
#
loop_
_entity.id
_entity.type
_entity.pdbx_description
1 polymer ?
#
loop_
_entity_poly.entity_id
_entity_poly.type
_entity_poly.pdbx_seq_one_letter_code
_entity_poly.pdbx_strand_id
1 'polypeptide(L)' 'MDIQTEKIELVKLLLNTEDEAIIYSVKQILMHHQHDFWKDLSQEQQKEIEAADLEIERGETVDYEAFMANQRS' A
#
# COMPACT_ATOMS: atom_id res chain seq x y z
N MET A 1 14.80 21.01 -23.28
CA MET A 1 13.68 20.07 -23.24
C MET A 1 12.70 20.59 -22.22
N ASP A 2 11.47 20.90 -22.63
CA ASP A 2 10.46 21.42 -21.71
C ASP A 2 9.69 20.24 -21.10
N ILE A 3 9.77 20.10 -19.78
CA ILE A 3 9.15 18.99 -19.06
C ILE A 3 7.62 18.99 -19.17
N GLN A 4 7.01 20.16 -19.39
CA GLN A 4 5.55 20.24 -19.58
C GLN A 4 5.15 19.68 -20.94
N THR A 5 5.92 20.02 -21.98
CA THR A 5 5.76 19.47 -23.32
C THR A 5 5.91 17.94 -23.30
N GLU A 6 6.95 17.41 -22.64
CA GLU A 6 7.18 15.96 -22.52
C GLU A 6 6.00 15.23 -21.85
N LYS A 7 5.44 15.80 -20.77
CA LYS A 7 4.27 15.22 -20.09
C LYS A 7 3.04 15.13 -21.01
N ILE A 8 2.81 16.16 -21.82
CA ILE A 8 1.68 16.19 -22.76
C ILE A 8 1.86 15.11 -23.84
N GLU A 9 3.09 14.93 -24.34
CA GLU A 9 3.40 13.89 -25.32
C GLU A 9 3.18 12.48 -24.76
N LEU A 10 3.63 12.23 -23.52
CA LEU A 10 3.40 10.96 -22.82
C LEU A 10 1.91 10.68 -22.61
N VAL A 11 1.11 11.68 -22.23
CA VAL A 11 -0.35 11.52 -22.09
C VAL A 11 -1.01 11.19 -23.42
N LYS A 12 -0.60 11.85 -24.52
CA LYS A 12 -1.11 11.54 -25.86
C LYS A 12 -0.77 10.10 -26.28
N LEU A 13 0.45 9.64 -26.00
CA LEU A 13 0.84 8.26 -26.29
C LEU A 13 -0.02 7.26 -25.51
N LEU A 14 -0.25 7.53 -24.22
CA LEU A 14 -1.08 6.68 -23.36
C LEU A 14 -2.54 6.63 -23.84
N LEU A 15 -3.13 7.76 -24.24
CA LEU A 15 -4.50 7.81 -24.75
C LEU A 15 -4.71 7.01 -26.05
N ASN A 16 -3.66 6.85 -26.85
CA ASN A 16 -3.71 6.07 -28.09
C ASN A 16 -3.29 4.60 -27.91
N THR A 17 -2.93 4.18 -26.69
CA THR A 17 -2.52 2.80 -26.42
C THR A 17 -3.75 1.95 -26.14
N GLU A 18 -3.94 0.86 -26.88
CA GLU A 18 -5.05 -0.09 -26.69
C GLU A 18 -4.64 -1.35 -25.92
N ASP A 19 -3.33 -1.63 -25.84
CA ASP A 19 -2.81 -2.80 -25.12
C ASP A 19 -2.98 -2.61 -23.60
N GLU A 20 -3.90 -3.38 -23.02
CA GLU A 20 -4.22 -3.34 -21.59
C GLU A 20 -3.01 -3.63 -20.69
N ALA A 21 -2.08 -4.49 -21.12
CA ALA A 21 -0.90 -4.83 -20.34
C ALA A 21 0.06 -3.64 -20.24
N ILE A 22 0.17 -2.85 -21.31
CA ILE A 22 0.97 -1.62 -21.32
C ILE A 22 0.33 -0.57 -20.39
N ILE A 23 -0.98 -0.37 -20.49
CA ILE A 23 -1.72 0.58 -19.64
C ILE A 23 -1.56 0.20 -18.17
N TYR A 24 -1.70 -1.08 -17.82
CA TYR A 24 -1.53 -1.56 -16.46
C TYR A 24 -0.11 -1.33 -15.93
N SER A 25 0.90 -1.60 -16.75
CA SER A 25 2.31 -1.40 -16.37
C SER A 25 2.62 0.08 -16.10
N VAL A 26 2.14 0.99 -16.95
CA VAL A 26 2.28 2.44 -16.74
C VAL A 26 1.55 2.89 -15.47
N LYS A 27 0.33 2.38 -15.24
CA LYS A 27 -0.42 2.64 -14.01
C LYS A 27 0.36 2.22 -12.78
N GLN A 28 0.95 1.02 -12.77
CA GLN A 28 1.78 0.56 -11.66
C GLN A 28 2.95 1.51 -11.41
N ILE A 29 3.72 1.89 -12.43
CA ILE A 29 4.86 2.81 -12.28
C ILE A 29 4.44 4.16 -11.69
N LEU A 30 3.35 4.75 -12.20
CA LEU A 30 2.86 6.05 -11.73
C LEU A 30 2.24 5.97 -10.34
N MET A 31 1.65 4.84 -9.97
CA MET A 31 1.04 4.59 -8.66
C MET A 31 2.01 4.00 -7.63
N HIS A 32 3.17 3.49 -8.03
CA HIS A 32 4.17 2.93 -7.10
C HIS A 32 4.76 3.99 -6.17
N HIS A 33 4.54 5.27 -6.49
CA HIS A 33 4.86 6.41 -5.61
C HIS A 33 3.70 6.82 -4.69
N GLN A 34 2.56 6.11 -4.70
CA GLN A 34 1.56 6.22 -3.63
C GLN A 34 2.12 5.50 -2.40
N HIS A 35 2.94 6.25 -1.67
CA HIS A 35 3.37 6.11 -0.30
C HIS A 35 3.32 4.70 0.30
N ASP A 36 4.49 4.10 0.48
CA ASP A 36 4.67 2.98 1.40
C ASP A 36 4.29 3.45 2.80
N PHE A 37 3.05 3.16 3.23
CA PHE A 37 2.50 3.62 4.51
C PHE A 37 3.35 3.14 5.69
N TRP A 38 4.17 2.09 5.52
CA TRP A 38 5.16 1.68 6.50
C TRP A 38 6.10 2.82 6.89
N LYS A 39 6.45 3.67 5.91
CA LYS A 39 7.29 4.86 6.10
C LYS A 39 6.58 6.03 6.77
N ASP A 40 5.25 5.99 6.88
CA ASP A 40 4.44 6.95 7.65
C ASP A 40 4.29 6.56 9.12
N LEU A 41 4.56 5.31 9.48
CA LEU A 41 4.44 4.84 10.85
C LEU A 41 5.57 5.40 11.72
N SER A 42 5.24 5.76 12.96
CA SER A 42 6.25 6.08 13.97
C SER A 42 7.08 4.83 14.28
N GLN A 43 8.29 5.02 14.82
CA GLN A 43 9.11 3.90 15.29
C GLN A 43 8.41 3.05 16.36
N GLU A 44 7.51 3.65 17.13
CA GLU A 44 6.73 2.93 18.14
C GLU A 44 5.67 2.04 17.48
N GLN A 45 4.95 2.55 16.48
CA GLN A 45 3.95 1.79 15.72
C GLN A 45 4.59 0.63 14.94
N GLN A 46 5.77 0.85 14.34
CA GLN A 46 6.50 -0.23 13.67
C GLN A 46 6.90 -1.33 14.65
N LYS A 47 7.43 -0.96 15.83
CA LYS A 47 7.80 -1.93 16.88
C LYS A 47 6.60 -2.69 17.45
N GLU A 48 5.45 -2.03 17.59
CA GLU A 48 4.21 -2.67 18.04
C GLU A 48 3.75 -3.73 17.05
N ILE A 49 3.79 -3.42 15.75
CA ILE A 49 3.45 -4.38 14.69
C ILE A 49 4.45 -5.55 14.67
N GLU A 50 5.75 -5.27 14.74
CA GLU A 50 6.78 -6.32 14.81
C GLU A 50 6.63 -7.22 16.04
N ALA A 51 6.22 -6.66 17.19
CA ALA A 51 5.95 -7.42 18.39
C ALA A 51 4.70 -8.30 18.24
N ALA A 52 3.62 -7.75 17.67
CA ALA A 52 2.39 -8.48 17.40
C ALA A 52 2.63 -9.67 16.44
N ASP A 53 3.48 -9.52 15.43
CA ASP A 53 3.85 -10.62 14.53
C ASP A 53 4.51 -11.77 15.31
N LEU A 54 5.42 -11.47 16.25
CA LEU A 54 6.05 -12.48 17.11
C LEU A 54 5.04 -13.15 18.07
N GLU A 55 4.07 -12.40 18.60
CA GLU A 55 2.99 -12.94 19.43
C GLU A 55 2.11 -13.90 18.62
N ILE A 56 1.79 -13.55 17.36
CA ILE A 56 1.05 -14.40 16.43
C ILE A 56 1.81 -15.71 16.15
N GLU A 57 3.10 -15.64 15.87
CA GLU A 57 3.94 -16.82 15.65
C GLU A 57 3.99 -17.75 16.87
N ARG A 58 3.89 -17.19 18.08
CA ARG A 58 3.85 -17.95 19.34
C ARG A 58 2.45 -18.48 19.67
N GLY A 59 1.44 -18.16 18.87
CA GLY A 59 0.04 -18.50 19.13
C GLY A 59 -0.57 -17.72 20.29
N GLU A 60 0.02 -16.57 20.65
CA GLU A 60 -0.44 -15.66 21.70
C GLU A 60 -1.58 -14.75 21.18
N THR A 61 -2.46 -15.31 20.36
CA THR A 61 -3.60 -14.61 19.75
C THR A 61 -4.89 -15.00 20.45
N VAL A 62 -5.80 -14.04 20.61
CA VAL A 62 -7.17 -14.31 21.03
C VAL A 62 -8.12 -14.11 19.87
N ASP A 63 -9.16 -14.95 19.80
CA ASP A 63 -10.23 -14.75 18.83
C ASP A 63 -10.93 -13.41 19.09
N TYR A 64 -11.12 -12.63 18.03
CA TYR A 64 -11.63 -11.27 18.12
C TYR A 64 -13.05 -11.21 18.67
N GLU A 65 -13.93 -12.12 18.22
CA GLU A 65 -15.31 -12.17 18.68
C GLU A 65 -15.38 -12.58 20.16
N ALA A 66 -14.56 -13.54 20.57
CA ALA A 66 -14.44 -13.94 21.98
C ALA A 66 -13.92 -12.80 22.87
N PHE A 67 -12.91 -12.06 22.41
CA PHE A 67 -12.37 -10.90 23.13
C PHE A 67 -13.43 -9.80 23.31
N MET A 68 -14.15 -9.46 22.23
CA MET A 68 -15.18 -8.41 22.25
C MET A 68 -16.41 -8.79 23.08
N ALA A 69 -16.78 -10.06 23.10
CA ALA A 69 -17.86 -10.56 23.96
C ALA A 69 -17.54 -10.36 25.45
N ASN A 70 -16.29 -10.59 25.86
CA ASN A 70 -15.84 -10.44 27.24
C ASN A 70 -15.72 -8.97 27.70
N GLN A 71 -15.56 -8.02 26.78
CA GLN A 71 -15.46 -6.58 27.08
C GLN A 71 -16.83 -5.90 27.23
N ARG A 72 -17.92 -6.58 26.84
CA ARG A 72 -19.29 -6.05 26.85
C ARG A 72 -20.10 -6.46 28.09
N SER A 73 -19.50 -7.18 29.04
CA SER A 73 -20.10 -7.60 30.32
C SER A 73 -19.70 -6.68 31.46
#